data_AF-A0A7S1KZN2-F1
#
_entry.id   AF-A0A7S1KZN2-F1
#
_cell.length_a   1.000
_cell.length_b   1.000
_cell.length_c   1.000
_cell.angle_alpha   90.00
_cell.angle_beta   90.00
_cell.angle_gamma   90.00
#
_symmetry.space_group_name_H-M   'P 1'
#
loop_
_entity.id
_entity.type
_entity.pdbx_description
1 polymer ?
#
loop_
_entity_poly.entity_id
_entity_poly.type
_entity_poly.pdbx_seq_one_letter_code
_entity_poly.pdbx_strand_id
1 'polypeptide(L)'
;SSKQSPRQGPPGASPGMAGSEPTQQPPGPVPVLPFAVDATSHSAPRPLHSLARKRWSPLLPALAAAILLSLTEITRRIAVGEGHCDTVVNGTAVRIDIPAISPATRTSLERWIWTVGVDLTWLVLLVPSMALGWEVLRAAEQRCCCLPMGQLSFALLAVGSLFLVGEATIPLQLDVLDPGAVLTTQSVVHLSCAGVMFLALLLHGGVTTLWQCCLPAGQRIFGRTSLALKACVVGLALLSLSGVVPFALIMLCPTAVRAPEVLLANLGGLSQRCIVACITFYLATYSLEIHALRRRILEEEESSRQARAQEDCGQLLNLA
;
A
#
# COMPACT_ATOMS: atom_id res chain seq x y z
N SER A 1 -38.12 -39.18 -6.53
CA SER A 1 -39.31 -38.46 -7.04
C SER A 1 -38.88 -37.30 -7.89
N SER A 2 -39.17 -37.43 -9.18
CA SER A 2 -38.95 -36.44 -10.24
C SER A 2 -40.00 -35.32 -10.16
N LYS A 3 -39.61 -34.07 -10.40
CA LYS A 3 -40.52 -33.01 -10.88
C LYS A 3 -39.73 -32.02 -11.75
N GLN A 4 -39.63 -32.35 -13.03
CA GLN A 4 -39.42 -31.39 -14.10
C GLN A 4 -40.65 -30.47 -14.21
N SER A 5 -40.42 -29.19 -14.49
CA SER A 5 -41.48 -28.32 -15.03
C SER A 5 -40.90 -27.50 -16.19
N PRO A 6 -41.44 -27.64 -17.41
CA PRO A 6 -41.08 -26.82 -18.55
C PRO A 6 -42.01 -25.59 -18.63
N ARG A 7 -41.51 -24.45 -19.13
CA ARG A 7 -42.39 -23.40 -19.66
C ARG A 7 -41.87 -22.89 -21.00
N GLN A 8 -42.70 -23.16 -22.01
CA GLN A 8 -42.67 -22.67 -23.38
C GLN A 8 -43.10 -21.18 -23.44
N GLY A 9 -42.70 -20.47 -24.52
CA GLY A 9 -43.07 -19.09 -24.87
C GLY A 9 -44.56 -18.93 -25.26
N PRO A 10 -45.00 -18.04 -26.21
CA PRO A 10 -44.25 -17.26 -27.21
C PRO A 10 -44.76 -15.78 -27.34
N PRO A 11 -45.04 -15.20 -28.53
CA PRO A 11 -44.22 -14.22 -29.26
C PRO A 11 -44.84 -12.81 -29.31
N GLY A 12 -44.06 -11.81 -29.73
CA GLY A 12 -44.58 -10.45 -29.95
C GLY A 12 -43.74 -9.66 -30.93
N ALA A 13 -44.01 -9.85 -32.23
CA ALA A 13 -43.56 -8.94 -33.28
C ALA A 13 -44.61 -7.84 -33.45
N SER A 14 -44.19 -6.58 -33.43
CA SER A 14 -45.01 -5.44 -33.83
C SER A 14 -44.33 -4.70 -34.99
N PRO A 15 -45.02 -4.48 -36.12
CA PRO A 15 -44.59 -3.59 -37.17
C PRO A 15 -45.13 -2.18 -36.88
N GLY A 16 -44.26 -1.17 -36.89
CA GLY A 16 -44.64 0.20 -36.55
C GLY A 16 -43.94 1.23 -37.43
N MET A 17 -44.63 1.60 -38.50
CA MET A 17 -44.72 2.94 -39.09
C MET A 17 -43.41 3.67 -39.46
N ALA A 18 -43.16 3.71 -40.77
CA ALA A 18 -42.33 4.71 -41.42
C ALA A 18 -42.94 6.10 -41.22
N GLY A 19 -42.36 6.88 -40.32
CA GLY A 19 -42.58 8.32 -40.21
C GLY A 19 -41.57 9.06 -41.08
N SER A 20 -42.07 9.84 -42.00
CA SER A 20 -41.32 10.79 -42.83
C SER A 20 -40.56 11.80 -41.95
N GLU A 21 -39.23 11.74 -42.00
CA GLU A 21 -38.36 12.72 -41.38
C GLU A 21 -38.50 14.08 -42.09
N PRO A 22 -38.77 15.19 -41.37
CA PRO A 22 -38.56 16.52 -41.90
C PRO A 22 -37.05 16.75 -41.98
N THR A 23 -36.56 17.02 -43.20
CA THR A 23 -35.20 17.48 -43.49
C THR A 23 -34.90 18.75 -42.70
N GLN A 24 -34.38 18.59 -41.48
CA GLN A 24 -33.81 19.68 -40.70
C GLN A 24 -32.43 20.01 -41.30
N GLN A 25 -32.32 21.24 -41.77
CA GLN A 25 -31.07 21.87 -42.16
C GLN A 25 -30.04 21.68 -41.04
N PRO A 26 -28.81 21.22 -41.35
CA PRO A 26 -27.78 21.09 -40.33
C PRO A 26 -27.54 22.45 -39.68
N PRO A 27 -27.51 22.54 -38.33
CA PRO A 27 -27.12 23.77 -37.66
C PRO A 27 -25.73 24.15 -38.14
N GLY A 28 -25.59 25.40 -38.62
CA GLY A 28 -24.32 25.94 -39.06
C GLY A 28 -23.26 25.83 -37.95
N PRO A 29 -21.97 25.76 -38.31
CA PRO A 29 -20.89 25.62 -37.35
C PRO A 29 -20.97 26.75 -36.32
N VAL A 30 -21.30 26.40 -35.08
CA VAL A 30 -21.24 27.32 -33.96
C VAL A 30 -19.77 27.70 -33.79
N PRO A 31 -19.39 28.99 -33.85
CA PRO A 31 -18.02 29.40 -33.62
C PRO A 31 -17.65 29.04 -32.19
N VAL A 32 -16.85 27.98 -32.04
CA VAL A 32 -16.22 27.63 -30.76
C VAL A 32 -15.21 28.72 -30.50
N LEU A 33 -15.59 29.70 -29.68
CA LEU A 33 -14.66 30.68 -29.13
C LEU A 33 -13.55 29.88 -28.42
N PRO A 34 -12.27 30.10 -28.78
CA PRO A 34 -11.18 29.48 -28.04
C PRO A 34 -11.23 30.02 -26.62
N PHE A 35 -11.58 29.15 -25.67
CA PHE A 35 -11.30 29.41 -24.25
C PHE A 35 -9.78 29.57 -24.15
N ALA A 36 -9.32 30.81 -24.17
CA ALA A 36 -7.98 31.19 -23.78
C ALA A 36 -7.87 30.88 -22.28
N VAL A 37 -7.49 29.64 -21.98
CA VAL A 37 -7.03 29.26 -20.65
C VAL A 37 -5.71 30.01 -20.48
N ASP A 38 -5.74 31.09 -19.70
CA ASP A 38 -4.55 31.85 -19.32
C ASP A 38 -3.50 30.88 -18.73
N ALA A 39 -2.53 30.50 -19.55
CA ALA A 39 -1.46 29.57 -19.23
C ALA A 39 -0.31 30.24 -18.44
N THR A 40 -0.57 31.40 -17.84
CA THR A 40 0.43 32.24 -17.18
C THR A 40 0.25 32.24 -15.66
N SER A 41 0.15 31.05 -15.05
CA SER A 41 0.52 30.91 -13.64
C SER A 41 1.89 30.22 -13.56
N HIS A 42 2.95 31.03 -13.63
CA HIS A 42 4.27 30.65 -13.14
C HIS A 42 4.20 30.47 -11.62
N SER A 43 3.55 29.39 -11.17
CA SER A 43 3.49 29.05 -9.76
C SER A 43 4.92 28.74 -9.28
N ALA A 44 5.35 29.46 -8.24
CA ALA A 44 6.65 29.28 -7.62
C ALA A 44 6.93 27.79 -7.34
N PRO A 45 8.20 27.33 -7.46
CA PRO A 45 8.55 25.95 -7.23
C PRO A 45 8.11 25.52 -5.83
N ARG A 46 7.14 24.60 -5.76
CA ARG A 46 6.55 24.16 -4.49
C ARG A 46 7.64 23.52 -3.61
N PRO A 47 7.65 23.79 -2.29
CA PRO A 47 8.71 23.35 -1.37
C PRO A 47 8.94 21.83 -1.38
N LEU A 48 7.93 21.03 -1.73
CA LEU A 48 8.01 19.56 -1.79
C LEU A 48 8.83 19.03 -3.00
N HIS A 49 9.00 19.81 -4.07
CA HIS A 49 9.97 19.48 -5.14
C HIS A 49 11.42 19.47 -4.63
N SER A 50 11.72 20.17 -3.53
CA SER A 50 13.06 20.14 -2.93
C SER A 50 13.43 18.76 -2.37
N LEU A 51 12.46 18.04 -1.79
CA LEU A 51 12.69 16.70 -1.24
C LEU A 51 12.83 15.65 -2.34
N ALA A 52 11.97 15.69 -3.36
CA ALA A 52 12.02 14.77 -4.49
C ALA A 52 13.37 14.83 -5.23
N ARG A 53 14.02 16.01 -5.25
CA ARG A 53 15.33 16.21 -5.91
C ARG A 53 16.49 15.50 -5.21
N LYS A 54 16.40 15.29 -3.89
CA LYS A 54 17.51 14.70 -3.11
C LYS A 54 17.82 13.28 -3.60
N ARG A 55 19.11 12.95 -3.74
CA ARG A 55 19.57 11.65 -4.28
C ARG A 55 19.13 10.45 -3.44
N TRP A 56 18.98 10.63 -2.13
CA TRP A 56 18.60 9.58 -1.17
C TRP A 56 17.09 9.37 -1.05
N SER A 57 16.26 10.30 -1.58
CA SER A 57 14.81 10.24 -1.44
C SER A 57 14.18 8.93 -1.93
N PRO A 58 14.66 8.27 -3.00
CA PRO A 58 14.07 7.02 -3.43
C PRO A 58 14.42 5.83 -2.53
N LEU A 59 15.44 5.93 -1.68
CA LEU A 59 15.87 4.81 -0.83
C LEU A 59 15.04 4.70 0.46
N LEU A 60 14.31 5.76 0.83
CA LEU A 60 13.61 5.83 2.11
C LEU A 60 12.56 4.72 2.30
N PRO A 61 11.66 4.44 1.34
CA PRO A 61 10.63 3.43 1.56
C PRO A 61 11.24 2.03 1.70
N ALA A 62 12.24 1.71 0.87
CA ALA A 62 12.95 0.43 0.95
C ALA A 62 13.72 0.27 2.27
N LEU A 63 14.40 1.33 2.74
CA LEU A 63 15.10 1.30 4.01
C LEU A 63 14.14 1.13 5.19
N ALA A 64 13.01 1.84 5.18
CA ALA A 64 11.96 1.68 6.19
C ALA A 64 11.42 0.24 6.22
N ALA A 65 11.13 -0.33 5.05
CA ALA A 65 10.69 -1.73 4.93
C ALA A 65 11.72 -2.71 5.49
N ALA A 66 13.00 -2.54 5.15
CA ALA A 66 14.08 -3.39 5.65
C ALA A 66 14.24 -3.31 7.17
N ILE A 67 14.15 -2.09 7.75
CA ILE A 67 14.24 -1.89 9.20
C ILE A 67 13.02 -2.51 9.90
N LEU A 68 11.80 -2.29 9.42
CA LEU A 68 10.59 -2.88 10.02
C LEU A 68 10.64 -4.41 9.99
N LEU A 69 11.02 -5.01 8.85
CA LEU A 69 11.23 -6.45 8.75
C LEU A 69 12.29 -6.95 9.75
N SER A 70 13.42 -6.24 9.84
CA SER A 70 14.49 -6.59 10.77
C SER A 70 14.01 -6.51 12.22
N LEU A 71 13.26 -5.46 12.60
CA LEU A 71 12.68 -5.31 13.93
C LEU A 71 11.75 -6.48 14.25
N THR A 72 10.84 -6.86 13.35
CA THR A 72 9.92 -8.00 13.58
C THR A 72 10.62 -9.34 13.77
N GLU A 73 11.78 -9.53 13.15
CA GLU A 73 12.56 -10.76 13.28
C GLU A 73 13.45 -10.73 14.53
N ILE A 74 14.06 -9.59 14.86
CA ILE A 74 14.85 -9.41 16.08
C ILE A 74 13.98 -9.65 17.32
N THR A 75 12.80 -9.02 17.39
CA THR A 75 11.88 -9.19 18.53
C THR A 75 11.39 -10.63 18.63
N ARG A 76 11.11 -11.30 17.51
CA ARG A 76 10.80 -12.74 17.49
C ARG A 76 11.90 -13.58 18.10
N ARG A 77 13.15 -13.37 17.67
CA ARG A 77 14.29 -14.18 18.14
C ARG A 77 14.51 -14.01 19.64
N ILE A 78 14.39 -12.80 20.16
CA ILE A 78 14.48 -12.53 21.60
C ILE A 78 13.33 -13.26 22.33
N ALA A 79 12.08 -13.06 21.89
CA ALA A 79 10.92 -13.65 22.55
C ALA A 79 10.93 -15.18 22.56
N VAL A 80 11.31 -15.79 21.44
CA VAL A 80 11.42 -17.25 21.35
C VAL A 80 12.65 -17.74 22.13
N GLY A 81 13.76 -17.02 22.11
CA GLY A 81 15.01 -17.38 22.81
C GLY A 81 14.85 -17.41 24.32
N GLU A 82 14.12 -16.44 24.87
CA GLU A 82 13.85 -16.30 26.31
C GLU A 82 12.63 -17.11 26.79
N GLY A 83 12.00 -17.90 25.93
CA GLY A 83 10.80 -18.69 26.28
C GLY A 83 9.56 -17.83 26.58
N HIS A 84 9.55 -16.56 26.16
CA HIS A 84 8.42 -15.66 26.38
C HIS A 84 7.17 -16.06 25.58
N CYS A 85 7.28 -16.93 24.60
CA CYS A 85 6.14 -17.43 23.83
C CYS A 85 5.70 -18.84 24.25
N ASP A 86 6.30 -19.38 25.31
CA ASP A 86 5.91 -20.68 25.85
C ASP A 86 4.55 -20.54 26.56
N THR A 87 3.66 -21.48 26.30
CA THR A 87 2.31 -21.52 26.88
C THR A 87 1.97 -22.94 27.32
N VAL A 88 0.86 -23.11 28.04
CA VAL A 88 0.38 -24.42 28.49
C VAL A 88 -0.89 -24.77 27.73
N VAL A 89 -0.82 -25.80 26.89
CA VAL A 89 -1.98 -26.33 26.15
C VAL A 89 -2.32 -27.69 26.72
N ASN A 90 -3.54 -27.85 27.24
CA ASN A 90 -4.02 -29.09 27.87
C ASN A 90 -3.10 -29.62 29.00
N GLY A 91 -2.51 -28.72 29.79
CA GLY A 91 -1.60 -29.07 30.88
C GLY A 91 -0.16 -29.41 30.44
N THR A 92 0.13 -29.38 29.14
CA THR A 92 1.47 -29.59 28.60
C THR A 92 2.10 -28.25 28.25
N ALA A 93 3.30 -28.01 28.75
CA ALA A 93 4.10 -26.86 28.33
C ALA A 93 4.52 -27.04 26.86
N VAL A 94 4.13 -26.10 26.01
CA VAL A 94 4.42 -26.11 24.58
C VAL A 94 5.11 -24.81 24.18
N ARG A 95 6.10 -24.94 23.29
CA ARG A 95 6.86 -23.81 22.75
C ARG A 95 6.26 -23.36 21.42
N ILE A 96 5.93 -22.07 21.31
CA ILE A 96 5.50 -21.46 20.05
C ILE A 96 6.73 -20.88 19.35
N ASP A 97 7.20 -21.55 18.30
CA ASP A 97 8.41 -21.16 17.54
C ASP A 97 8.17 -19.98 16.59
N ILE A 98 6.94 -19.81 16.11
CA ILE A 98 6.54 -18.75 15.20
C ILE A 98 5.38 -17.96 15.82
N PRO A 99 5.64 -17.18 16.88
CA PRO A 99 4.60 -16.38 17.51
C PRO A 99 4.16 -15.26 16.58
N ALA A 100 2.91 -14.83 16.77
CA ALA A 100 2.41 -13.55 16.27
C ALA A 100 3.33 -12.38 16.69
N ILE A 101 3.28 -11.26 15.98
CA ILE A 101 4.19 -10.13 16.20
C ILE A 101 3.95 -9.50 17.56
N SER A 102 2.70 -9.25 17.92
CA SER A 102 2.33 -8.53 19.13
C SER A 102 2.70 -9.29 20.43
N PRO A 103 2.56 -10.63 20.51
CA PRO A 103 3.12 -11.39 21.63
C PRO A 103 4.66 -11.35 21.72
N ALA A 104 5.37 -11.16 20.61
CA ALA A 104 6.84 -11.11 20.57
C ALA A 104 7.43 -9.77 21.03
N THR A 105 6.59 -8.79 21.38
CA THR A 105 7.00 -7.44 21.82
C THR A 105 6.46 -7.10 23.21
N ARG A 106 6.05 -8.12 23.98
CA ARG A 106 5.33 -7.93 25.24
C ARG A 106 6.24 -7.54 26.41
N THR A 107 7.47 -8.07 26.47
CA THR A 107 8.35 -7.81 27.62
C THR A 107 8.97 -6.42 27.53
N SER A 108 9.43 -5.87 28.67
CA SER A 108 9.93 -4.48 28.71
C SER A 108 11.06 -4.21 27.72
N LEU A 109 12.00 -5.15 27.57
CA LEU A 109 13.13 -5.04 26.64
C LEU A 109 12.67 -5.08 25.18
N GLU A 110 11.93 -6.13 24.79
CA GLU A 110 11.44 -6.29 23.41
C GLU A 110 10.54 -5.12 22.99
N ARG A 111 9.67 -4.69 23.90
CA ARG A 111 8.79 -3.54 23.72
C ARG A 111 9.56 -2.27 23.47
N TRP A 112 10.59 -2.00 24.27
CA TRP A 112 11.37 -0.78 24.10
C TRP A 112 12.10 -0.76 22.76
N ILE A 113 12.70 -1.89 22.36
CA ILE A 113 13.32 -2.06 21.03
C ILE A 113 12.29 -1.84 19.92
N TRP A 114 11.10 -2.43 20.07
CA TRP A 114 10.01 -2.30 19.10
C TRP A 114 9.49 -0.86 18.98
N THR A 115 9.03 -0.26 20.09
CA THR A 115 8.44 1.08 20.12
C THR A 115 9.43 2.12 19.60
N VAL A 116 10.64 2.17 20.16
CA VAL A 116 11.66 3.14 19.73
C VAL A 116 12.06 2.91 18.28
N GLY A 117 12.24 1.65 17.87
CA GLY A 117 12.59 1.29 16.50
C GLY A 117 11.53 1.70 15.48
N VAL A 118 10.25 1.43 15.78
CA VAL A 118 9.11 1.80 14.93
C VAL A 118 8.93 3.31 14.89
N ASP A 119 8.97 4.01 16.04
CA ASP A 119 8.78 5.46 16.10
C ASP A 119 9.86 6.23 15.35
N LEU A 120 11.14 5.83 15.51
CA LEU A 120 12.25 6.42 14.76
C LEU A 120 12.13 6.14 13.26
N THR A 121 11.81 4.90 12.87
CA THR A 121 11.57 4.54 11.46
C THR A 121 10.41 5.34 10.89
N TRP A 122 9.35 5.52 11.67
CA TRP A 122 8.17 6.26 11.28
C TRP A 122 8.49 7.73 11.04
N LEU A 123 9.10 8.40 12.02
CA LEU A 123 9.39 9.82 11.95
C LEU A 123 10.44 10.16 10.88
N VAL A 124 11.53 9.38 10.81
CA VAL A 124 12.70 9.71 9.98
C VAL A 124 12.55 9.17 8.56
N LEU A 125 11.85 8.05 8.36
CA LEU A 125 11.77 7.39 7.05
C LEU A 125 10.35 7.36 6.48
N LEU A 126 9.34 6.92 7.23
CA LEU A 126 7.98 6.79 6.70
C LEU A 126 7.31 8.14 6.46
N VAL A 127 7.38 9.09 7.38
CA VAL A 127 6.76 10.42 7.21
C VAL A 127 7.30 11.15 5.98
N PRO A 128 8.64 11.25 5.76
CA PRO A 128 9.16 11.80 4.52
C PRO A 128 8.78 10.97 3.28
N SER A 129 8.75 9.64 3.39
CA SER A 129 8.31 8.76 2.29
C SER A 129 6.85 8.99 1.90
N MET A 130 5.96 9.19 2.88
CA MET A 130 4.55 9.50 2.66
C MET A 130 4.39 10.87 2.00
N ALA A 131 5.15 11.87 2.42
CA ALA A 131 5.14 13.18 1.77
C ALA A 131 5.57 13.10 0.29
N LEU A 132 6.59 12.28 -0.02
CA LEU A 132 7.01 12.00 -1.39
C LEU A 132 5.96 11.18 -2.16
N GLY A 133 5.37 10.18 -1.53
CA GLY A 133 4.30 9.36 -2.09
C GLY A 133 3.06 10.20 -2.44
N TRP A 134 2.74 11.19 -1.61
CA TRP A 134 1.67 12.15 -1.90
C TRP A 134 1.93 12.96 -3.18
N GLU A 135 3.17 13.41 -3.41
CA GLU A 135 3.53 14.07 -4.68
C GLU A 135 3.38 13.15 -5.87
N VAL A 136 3.81 11.88 -5.73
CA VAL A 136 3.64 10.86 -6.77
C VAL A 136 2.16 10.65 -7.11
N LEU A 137 1.31 10.48 -6.10
CA LEU A 137 -0.13 10.25 -6.26
C LEU A 137 -0.83 11.47 -6.89
N ARG A 138 -0.51 12.68 -6.41
CA ARG A 138 -1.10 13.93 -6.92
C ARG A 138 -0.71 14.20 -8.37
N ALA A 139 0.54 13.94 -8.75
CA ALA A 139 0.99 14.07 -10.13
C ALA A 139 0.22 13.12 -11.07
N ALA A 140 -0.16 11.94 -10.58
CA ALA A 140 -0.92 10.95 -11.35
C ALA A 140 -2.43 11.30 -11.43
N GLU A 141 -2.99 11.94 -10.40
CA GLU A 141 -4.42 12.28 -10.31
C GLU A 141 -4.88 13.29 -11.37
N GLN A 142 -3.99 14.16 -11.88
CA GLN A 142 -4.32 15.17 -12.89
C GLN A 142 -4.78 14.62 -14.26
N ARG A 143 -4.85 13.29 -14.45
CA ARG A 143 -4.98 12.67 -15.79
C ARG A 143 -6.17 11.72 -15.96
N CYS A 144 -7.02 11.51 -14.95
CA CYS A 144 -8.14 10.56 -15.03
C CYS A 144 -9.46 11.16 -14.50
N CYS A 145 -10.57 10.94 -15.21
CA CYS A 145 -11.90 11.49 -14.88
C CYS A 145 -12.67 10.69 -13.80
N CYS A 146 -12.15 9.54 -13.37
CA CYS A 146 -12.78 8.70 -12.37
C CYS A 146 -12.36 9.16 -10.96
N LEU A 147 -13.24 8.99 -9.97
CA LEU A 147 -13.12 9.17 -8.50
C LEU A 147 -11.71 9.51 -7.95
N PRO A 148 -11.57 10.33 -6.87
CA PRO A 148 -10.29 10.75 -6.29
C PRO A 148 -9.53 9.59 -5.58
N MET A 149 -9.16 8.56 -6.34
CA MET A 149 -8.52 7.34 -5.89
C MET A 149 -7.12 7.62 -5.33
N GLY A 150 -6.44 8.65 -5.84
CA GLY A 150 -5.19 9.14 -5.28
C GLY A 150 -5.35 9.59 -3.82
N GLN A 151 -6.39 10.37 -3.54
CA GLN A 151 -6.70 10.88 -2.19
C GLN A 151 -7.12 9.75 -1.25
N LEU A 152 -8.01 8.86 -1.69
CA LEU A 152 -8.41 7.69 -0.91
C LEU A 152 -7.20 6.81 -0.58
N SER A 153 -6.36 6.54 -1.58
CA SER A 153 -5.14 5.74 -1.40
C SER A 153 -4.19 6.37 -0.38
N PHE A 154 -4.00 7.69 -0.43
CA PHE A 154 -3.16 8.39 0.53
C PHE A 154 -3.77 8.39 1.93
N ALA A 155 -5.09 8.60 2.05
CA ALA A 155 -5.79 8.54 3.33
C ALA A 155 -5.64 7.17 3.99
N LEU A 156 -5.78 6.07 3.23
CA LEU A 156 -5.56 4.71 3.72
C LEU A 156 -4.11 4.49 4.20
N LEU A 157 -3.13 5.01 3.46
CA LEU A 157 -1.71 4.94 3.87
C LEU A 157 -1.46 5.71 5.17
N ALA A 158 -1.98 6.93 5.29
CA ALA A 158 -1.83 7.77 6.47
C ALA A 158 -2.51 7.15 7.69
N VAL A 159 -3.74 6.65 7.55
CA VAL A 159 -4.46 5.92 8.60
C VAL A 159 -3.66 4.70 9.03
N GLY A 160 -3.26 3.84 8.09
CA GLY A 160 -2.45 2.66 8.39
C GLY A 160 -1.15 3.01 9.13
N SER A 161 -0.48 4.09 8.71
CA SER A 161 0.75 4.56 9.33
C SER A 161 0.54 5.11 10.76
N LEU A 162 -0.55 5.81 11.03
CA LEU A 162 -0.88 6.27 12.38
C LEU A 162 -1.20 5.10 13.32
N PHE A 163 -1.93 4.10 12.82
CA PHE A 163 -2.28 2.92 13.60
C PHE A 163 -1.09 1.97 13.83
N LEU A 164 -0.07 1.99 12.97
CA LEU A 164 1.22 1.34 13.23
C LEU A 164 1.91 1.95 14.47
N VAL A 165 1.93 3.29 14.59
CA VAL A 165 2.47 3.97 15.78
C VAL A 165 1.62 3.65 17.02
N GLY A 166 0.29 3.63 16.88
CA GLY A 166 -0.62 3.22 17.95
C GLY A 166 -0.33 1.80 18.45
N GLU A 167 -0.19 0.83 17.55
CA GLU A 167 0.19 -0.55 17.90
C GLU A 167 1.57 -0.60 18.58
N ALA A 168 2.54 0.16 18.09
CA ALA A 168 3.89 0.15 18.63
C ALA A 168 4.00 0.78 20.03
N THR A 169 3.15 1.76 20.34
CA THR A 169 3.20 2.52 21.60
C THR A 169 2.27 1.96 22.68
N ILE A 170 1.16 1.34 22.31
CA ILE A 170 0.22 0.73 23.25
C ILE A 170 0.69 -0.70 23.55
N PRO A 171 1.07 -1.05 24.79
CA PRO A 171 1.55 -2.40 25.08
C PRO A 171 0.44 -3.43 24.96
N LEU A 172 0.77 -4.63 24.49
CA LEU A 172 -0.10 -5.79 24.65
C LEU A 172 0.11 -6.41 26.05
N GLN A 173 -0.97 -6.74 26.75
CA GLN A 173 -0.90 -7.35 28.08
C GLN A 173 -0.74 -8.88 27.97
N LEU A 174 -0.43 -9.53 29.11
CA LEU A 174 -0.18 -10.99 29.18
C LEU A 174 -1.44 -11.84 28.96
N ASP A 175 -2.61 -11.23 29.11
CA ASP A 175 -3.93 -11.84 28.93
C ASP A 175 -4.14 -12.47 27.54
N VAL A 176 -3.45 -11.99 26.51
CA VAL A 176 -3.62 -12.50 25.13
C VAL A 176 -3.15 -13.95 24.92
N LEU A 177 -2.24 -14.44 25.77
CA LEU A 177 -1.69 -15.80 25.65
C LEU A 177 -2.44 -16.82 26.49
N ASP A 178 -3.28 -16.36 27.40
CA ASP A 178 -4.10 -17.21 28.26
C ASP A 178 -5.48 -17.38 27.62
N PRO A 179 -5.84 -18.59 27.12
CA PRO A 179 -7.12 -18.83 26.45
C PRO A 179 -8.33 -18.63 27.38
N GLY A 180 -8.14 -18.59 28.70
CA GLY A 180 -9.20 -18.32 29.68
C GLY A 180 -9.29 -16.87 30.14
N ALA A 181 -8.33 -16.01 29.78
CA ALA A 181 -8.29 -14.64 30.28
C ALA A 181 -9.29 -13.73 29.54
N VAL A 182 -9.95 -12.87 30.32
CA VAL A 182 -10.74 -11.77 29.76
C VAL A 182 -9.77 -10.68 29.31
N LEU A 183 -9.83 -10.32 28.02
CA LEU A 183 -9.01 -9.25 27.48
C LEU A 183 -9.26 -7.93 28.20
N THR A 184 -8.19 -7.34 28.68
CA THR A 184 -8.14 -5.98 29.21
C THR A 184 -8.48 -4.97 28.12
N THR A 185 -9.02 -3.82 28.51
CA THR A 185 -9.30 -2.72 27.59
C THR A 185 -8.06 -2.32 26.79
N GLN A 186 -6.88 -2.35 27.41
CA GLN A 186 -5.62 -2.03 26.73
C GLN A 186 -5.29 -3.03 25.61
N SER A 187 -5.40 -4.34 25.86
CA SER A 187 -5.21 -5.37 24.83
C SER A 187 -6.23 -5.22 23.69
N VAL A 188 -7.49 -4.89 24.01
CA VAL A 188 -8.52 -4.60 22.99
C VAL A 188 -8.14 -3.40 22.12
N VAL A 189 -7.67 -2.29 22.72
CA VAL A 189 -7.22 -1.12 21.94
C VAL A 189 -6.02 -1.47 21.08
N HIS A 190 -5.01 -2.15 21.62
CA HIS A 190 -3.84 -2.60 20.83
C HIS A 190 -4.24 -3.44 19.62
N LEU A 191 -5.08 -4.47 19.84
CA LEU A 191 -5.54 -5.35 18.77
C LEU A 191 -6.40 -4.61 17.74
N SER A 192 -7.18 -3.63 18.18
CA SER A 192 -7.93 -2.74 17.28
C SER A 192 -6.99 -1.90 16.42
N CYS A 193 -5.91 -1.37 17.00
CA CYS A 193 -4.91 -0.62 16.26
C CYS A 193 -4.24 -1.49 15.19
N ALA A 194 -3.77 -2.68 15.57
CA ALA A 194 -3.20 -3.64 14.62
C ALA A 194 -4.21 -3.98 13.50
N GLY A 195 -5.46 -4.28 13.85
CA GLY A 195 -6.51 -4.61 12.89
C GLY A 195 -6.78 -3.49 11.88
N VAL A 196 -6.92 -2.24 12.35
CA VAL A 196 -7.11 -1.07 11.47
C VAL A 196 -5.87 -0.82 10.61
N MET A 197 -4.67 -0.95 11.17
CA MET A 197 -3.42 -0.85 10.40
C MET A 197 -3.41 -1.86 9.25
N PHE A 198 -3.60 -3.16 9.54
CA PHE A 198 -3.58 -4.22 8.53
C PHE A 198 -4.63 -3.97 7.45
N LEU A 199 -5.87 -3.67 7.86
CA LEU A 199 -6.96 -3.44 6.92
C LEU A 199 -6.67 -2.23 6.02
N ALA A 200 -6.25 -1.10 6.60
CA ALA A 200 -5.96 0.12 5.85
C ALA A 200 -4.81 -0.09 4.85
N LEU A 201 -3.72 -0.75 5.25
CA LEU A 201 -2.56 -0.97 4.37
C LEU A 201 -2.82 -2.03 3.29
N LEU A 202 -3.62 -3.06 3.57
CA LEU A 202 -4.05 -4.05 2.57
C LEU A 202 -5.00 -3.41 1.54
N LEU A 203 -5.99 -2.64 2.01
CA LEU A 203 -6.89 -1.89 1.13
C LEU A 203 -6.12 -0.86 0.31
N HIS A 204 -5.17 -0.14 0.92
CA HIS A 204 -4.28 0.78 0.22
C HIS A 204 -3.58 0.06 -0.94
N GLY A 205 -2.93 -1.08 -0.68
CA GLY A 205 -2.22 -1.84 -1.70
C GLY A 205 -3.15 -2.35 -2.82
N GLY A 206 -4.35 -2.82 -2.47
CA GLY A 206 -5.36 -3.25 -3.45
C GLY A 206 -5.86 -2.10 -4.33
N VAL A 207 -6.34 -1.01 -3.70
CA VAL A 207 -6.90 0.17 -4.39
C VAL A 207 -5.87 0.81 -5.31
N THR A 208 -4.65 1.05 -4.82
CA THR A 208 -3.57 1.65 -5.63
C THR A 208 -3.18 0.77 -6.80
N THR A 209 -3.02 -0.55 -6.60
CA THR A 209 -2.66 -1.47 -7.69
C THR A 209 -3.75 -1.55 -8.75
N LEU A 210 -5.01 -1.69 -8.35
CA LEU A 210 -6.15 -1.72 -9.27
C LEU A 210 -6.25 -0.40 -10.04
N TRP A 211 -6.16 0.73 -9.36
CA TRP A 211 -6.17 2.04 -9.99
C TRP A 211 -5.05 2.20 -11.01
N GLN A 212 -3.81 1.81 -10.66
CA GLN A 212 -2.67 1.86 -11.59
C GLN A 212 -2.83 0.92 -12.80
N CYS A 213 -3.45 -0.26 -12.61
CA CYS A 213 -3.77 -1.18 -13.70
C CYS A 213 -4.79 -0.59 -14.69
N CYS A 214 -5.77 0.17 -14.20
CA CYS A 214 -6.81 0.80 -15.02
C CYS A 214 -6.33 2.02 -15.82
N LEU A 215 -5.19 2.62 -15.47
CA LEU A 215 -4.66 3.77 -16.21
C LEU A 215 -4.12 3.35 -17.59
N PRO A 216 -4.37 4.10 -18.68
CA PRO A 216 -3.74 3.87 -19.99
C PRO A 216 -2.22 3.95 -19.91
N ALA A 217 -1.49 3.11 -20.67
CA ALA A 217 -0.03 3.02 -20.59
C ALA A 217 0.70 4.36 -20.78
N GLY A 218 0.21 5.23 -21.69
CA GLY A 218 0.79 6.56 -21.93
C GLY A 218 0.55 7.57 -20.80
N GLN A 219 -0.40 7.30 -19.90
CA GLN A 219 -0.73 8.20 -18.79
C GLN A 219 -0.06 7.78 -17.47
N ARG A 220 0.54 6.58 -17.42
CA ARG A 220 1.16 6.06 -16.19
C ARG A 220 2.42 6.85 -15.84
N ILE A 221 2.45 7.42 -14.64
CA ILE A 221 3.70 7.87 -14.01
C ILE A 221 4.53 6.68 -13.54
N PHE A 222 3.84 5.59 -13.21
CA PHE A 222 4.38 4.37 -12.67
C PHE A 222 5.02 3.49 -13.75
N GLY A 223 6.23 3.00 -13.47
CA GLY A 223 6.92 2.06 -14.35
C GLY A 223 6.26 0.68 -14.34
N ARG A 224 6.36 -0.07 -15.44
CA ARG A 224 5.84 -1.44 -15.57
C ARG A 224 6.36 -2.38 -14.48
N THR A 225 7.63 -2.24 -14.13
CA THR A 225 8.27 -3.03 -13.07
C THR A 225 7.63 -2.79 -11.70
N SER A 226 7.34 -1.53 -11.34
CA SER A 226 6.66 -1.20 -10.07
C SER A 226 5.29 -1.86 -10.01
N LEU A 227 4.50 -1.72 -11.08
CA LEU A 227 3.16 -2.30 -11.16
C LEU A 227 3.18 -3.83 -11.07
N ALA A 228 4.11 -4.48 -11.76
CA ALA A 228 4.29 -5.93 -11.71
C ALA A 228 4.63 -6.40 -10.29
N LEU A 229 5.58 -5.74 -9.62
CA LEU A 229 5.94 -6.06 -8.23
C LEU A 229 4.75 -5.85 -7.28
N LYS A 230 4.03 -4.74 -7.39
CA LYS A 230 2.82 -4.45 -6.61
C LYS A 230 1.76 -5.53 -6.80
N ALA A 231 1.47 -5.92 -8.04
CA ALA A 231 0.51 -6.98 -8.35
C ALA A 231 0.95 -8.34 -7.77
N CYS A 232 2.23 -8.70 -7.90
CA CYS A 232 2.78 -9.92 -7.30
C CYS A 232 2.65 -9.90 -5.77
N VAL A 233 2.98 -8.78 -5.13
CA VAL A 233 2.89 -8.62 -3.66
C VAL A 233 1.44 -8.68 -3.18
N VAL A 234 0.50 -8.03 -3.89
CA VAL A 234 -0.95 -8.13 -3.58
C VAL A 234 -1.44 -9.57 -3.75
N GLY A 235 -1.04 -10.25 -4.82
CA GLY A 235 -1.36 -11.67 -5.03
C GLY A 235 -0.81 -12.54 -3.90
N LEU A 236 0.44 -12.32 -3.49
CA LEU A 236 1.06 -13.03 -2.37
C LEU A 236 0.37 -12.74 -1.03
N ALA A 237 -0.08 -11.51 -0.80
CA ALA A 237 -0.85 -11.13 0.38
C ALA A 237 -2.20 -11.88 0.41
N LEU A 238 -2.92 -11.94 -0.72
CA LEU A 238 -4.18 -12.69 -0.82
C LEU A 238 -3.98 -14.19 -0.58
N LEU A 239 -2.92 -14.78 -1.14
CA LEU A 239 -2.56 -16.18 -0.89
C LEU A 239 -2.09 -16.43 0.56
N SER A 240 -1.57 -15.41 1.23
CA SER A 240 -1.21 -15.49 2.65
C SER A 240 -2.45 -15.41 3.54
N LEU A 241 -3.38 -14.50 3.24
CA LEU A 241 -4.66 -14.37 3.93
C LEU A 241 -5.51 -15.65 3.81
N SER A 242 -5.50 -16.31 2.65
CA SER A 242 -6.21 -17.58 2.46
C SER A 242 -5.54 -18.78 3.14
N GLY A 243 -4.35 -18.59 3.73
CA GLY A 243 -3.60 -19.64 4.42
C GLY A 243 -2.70 -20.49 3.51
N VAL A 244 -2.77 -20.33 2.18
CA VAL A 244 -2.00 -21.16 1.22
C VAL A 244 -0.50 -20.99 1.41
N VAL A 245 0.00 -19.75 1.44
CA VAL A 245 1.42 -19.46 1.62
C VAL A 245 1.94 -19.88 3.01
N PRO A 246 1.32 -19.47 4.14
CA PRO A 246 1.82 -19.89 5.45
C PRO A 246 1.73 -21.40 5.65
N PHE A 247 0.73 -22.09 5.09
CA PHE A 247 0.66 -23.55 5.13
C PHE A 247 1.80 -24.20 4.31
N ALA A 248 2.09 -23.71 3.11
CA ALA A 248 3.21 -24.22 2.33
C ALA A 248 4.54 -24.02 3.07
N LEU A 249 4.74 -22.85 3.68
CA LEU A 249 5.95 -22.52 4.43
C LEU A 249 6.09 -23.36 5.72
N ILE A 250 5.02 -23.56 6.49
CA ILE A 250 5.10 -24.36 7.73
C ILE A 250 5.42 -25.83 7.44
N MET A 251 5.04 -26.34 6.26
CA MET A 251 5.38 -27.71 5.84
C MET A 251 6.87 -27.90 5.56
N LEU A 252 7.62 -26.83 5.33
CA LEU A 252 9.09 -26.85 5.20
C LEU A 252 9.80 -26.81 6.57
N CYS A 253 9.06 -26.58 7.66
CA CYS A 253 9.62 -26.50 9.01
C CYS A 253 9.84 -27.89 9.65
N PRO A 254 10.72 -27.97 10.67
CA PRO A 254 10.91 -29.19 11.47
C PRO A 254 9.60 -29.73 12.05
N THR A 255 9.55 -31.03 12.35
CA THR A 255 8.36 -31.70 12.91
C THR A 255 7.86 -31.09 14.21
N ALA A 256 8.76 -30.57 15.06
CA ALA A 256 8.40 -29.90 16.31
C ALA A 256 7.49 -28.67 16.09
N VAL A 257 7.77 -27.86 15.07
CA VAL A 257 6.96 -26.67 14.71
C VAL A 257 5.57 -27.06 14.19
N ARG A 258 5.45 -28.28 13.66
CA ARG A 258 4.23 -28.84 13.07
C ARG A 258 3.43 -29.73 14.02
N ALA A 259 3.83 -29.84 15.29
CA ALA A 259 3.12 -30.65 16.26
C ALA A 259 1.67 -30.15 16.39
N PRO A 260 0.66 -31.04 16.40
CA PRO A 260 -0.76 -30.64 16.37
C PRO A 260 -1.16 -29.62 17.43
N GLU A 261 -0.50 -29.66 18.59
CA GLU A 261 -0.76 -28.81 19.76
C GLU A 261 -0.37 -27.34 19.51
N VAL A 262 0.62 -27.08 18.65
CA VAL A 262 1.15 -25.74 18.36
C VAL A 262 0.94 -25.30 16.91
N LEU A 263 0.51 -26.23 16.04
CA LEU A 263 0.41 -26.00 14.60
C LEU A 263 -0.44 -24.77 14.29
N LEU A 264 -1.61 -24.63 14.91
CA LEU A 264 -2.52 -23.51 14.64
C LEU A 264 -1.94 -22.17 15.11
N ALA A 265 -1.28 -22.15 16.27
CA ALA A 265 -0.63 -20.95 16.79
C ALA A 265 0.54 -20.51 15.90
N ASN A 266 1.42 -21.45 15.52
CA ASN A 266 2.53 -21.20 14.60
C ASN A 266 2.03 -20.77 13.22
N LEU A 267 0.96 -21.37 12.70
CA LEU A 267 0.38 -21.00 11.42
C LEU A 267 -0.23 -19.58 11.45
N GLY A 268 -0.89 -19.22 12.56
CA GLY A 268 -1.42 -17.87 12.77
C GLY A 268 -0.31 -16.82 12.81
N GLY A 269 0.75 -17.07 13.59
CA GLY A 269 1.90 -16.18 13.67
C GLY A 269 2.65 -16.06 12.34
N LEU A 270 2.82 -17.17 11.63
CA LEU A 270 3.43 -17.19 10.29
C LEU A 270 2.59 -16.40 9.28
N SER A 271 1.26 -16.56 9.30
CA SER A 271 0.35 -15.81 8.44
C SER A 271 0.50 -14.30 8.65
N GLN A 272 0.45 -13.84 9.91
CA GLN A 272 0.64 -12.42 10.24
C GLN A 272 1.99 -11.88 9.74
N ARG A 273 3.07 -12.65 9.91
CA ARG A 273 4.42 -12.27 9.45
C ARG A 273 4.51 -12.19 7.93
N CYS A 274 3.88 -13.12 7.21
CA CYS A 274 3.78 -13.05 5.74
C CYS A 274 3.03 -11.79 5.30
N ILE A 275 1.95 -11.41 5.98
CA ILE A 275 1.20 -10.18 5.68
C ILE A 275 2.03 -8.93 5.94
N VAL A 276 2.74 -8.84 7.08
CA VAL A 276 3.66 -7.72 7.34
C VAL A 276 4.77 -7.66 6.30
N ALA A 277 5.33 -8.80 5.89
CA ALA A 277 6.31 -8.84 4.82
C ALA A 277 5.73 -8.33 3.50
N CYS A 278 4.50 -8.72 3.14
CA CYS A 278 3.84 -8.20 1.95
C CYS A 278 3.60 -6.69 2.04
N ILE A 279 3.12 -6.17 3.18
CA ILE A 279 2.91 -4.73 3.38
C ILE A 279 4.23 -3.96 3.24
N THR A 280 5.28 -4.40 3.91
CA THR A 280 6.60 -3.74 3.85
C THR A 280 7.20 -3.79 2.44
N PHE A 281 7.13 -4.93 1.74
CA PHE A 281 7.55 -5.02 0.34
C PHE A 281 6.70 -4.14 -0.58
N TYR A 282 5.39 -4.06 -0.34
CA TYR A 282 4.51 -3.16 -1.09
C TYR A 282 4.97 -1.71 -0.92
N LEU A 283 5.19 -1.27 0.32
CA LEU A 283 5.69 0.07 0.61
C LEU A 283 7.06 0.32 -0.03
N ALA A 284 7.96 -0.68 -0.02
CA ALA A 284 9.26 -0.58 -0.67
C ALA A 284 9.16 -0.29 -2.18
N THR A 285 8.10 -0.73 -2.87
CA THR A 285 7.91 -0.45 -4.30
C THR A 285 7.75 1.05 -4.61
N TYR A 286 7.32 1.88 -3.64
CA TYR A 286 7.28 3.33 -3.81
C TYR A 286 8.67 3.93 -4.08
N SER A 287 9.75 3.24 -3.70
CA SER A 287 11.13 3.62 -4.04
C SER A 287 11.32 3.77 -5.56
N LEU A 288 10.72 2.86 -6.34
CA LEU A 288 10.80 2.90 -7.81
C LEU A 288 10.02 4.07 -8.39
N GLU A 289 8.89 4.41 -7.78
CA GLU A 289 8.00 5.48 -8.23
C GLU A 289 8.60 6.85 -7.90
N ILE A 290 9.16 7.01 -6.72
CA ILE A 290 9.90 8.22 -6.31
C ILE A 290 11.13 8.38 -7.20
N HIS A 291 11.85 7.30 -7.53
CA HIS A 291 12.97 7.36 -8.46
C HIS A 291 12.53 7.80 -9.87
N ALA A 292 11.40 7.29 -10.36
CA ALA A 292 10.85 7.68 -11.66
C ALA A 292 10.40 9.16 -11.67
N LEU A 293 9.72 9.61 -10.62
CA LEU A 293 9.32 11.02 -10.45
C LEU A 293 10.55 11.94 -10.43
N ARG A 294 11.58 11.57 -9.68
CA ARG A 294 12.84 12.34 -9.61
C ARG A 294 13.50 12.49 -10.98
N ARG A 295 13.56 11.43 -11.79
CA ARG A 295 14.13 11.49 -13.14
C ARG A 295 13.37 12.47 -14.03
N ARG A 296 12.03 12.41 -14.03
CA ARG A 296 11.20 13.34 -14.81
C ARG A 296 11.42 14.81 -14.43
N ILE A 297 11.47 15.10 -13.13
CA ILE A 297 11.74 16.46 -12.64
C ILE A 297 13.10 16.96 -13.17
N LEU A 298 14.13 16.11 -13.18
CA LEU A 298 15.45 16.49 -13.69
C LEU A 298 15.46 16.70 -15.21
N GLU A 299 14.77 15.84 -15.97
CA GLU A 299 14.62 15.97 -17.43
C GLU A 299 13.84 17.24 -17.82
N GLU A 300 12.79 17.58 -17.07
CA GLU A 300 12.02 18.83 -17.25
C GLU A 300 12.85 20.08 -16.92
N GLU A 301 13.66 20.03 -15.85
CA GLU A 301 14.58 21.11 -15.50
C GLU A 301 15.67 21.30 -16.57
N GLU A 302 16.23 20.21 -17.10
CA GLU A 302 17.25 20.25 -18.14
C GLU A 302 16.70 20.80 -19.47
N SER A 303 15.54 20.32 -19.91
CA SER A 303 14.89 20.85 -21.12
C SER A 303 14.50 22.32 -20.97
N SER A 304 14.03 22.75 -19.79
CA SER A 304 13.74 24.16 -19.50
C SER A 304 15.00 25.03 -19.53
N ARG A 305 16.15 24.52 -19.06
CA ARG A 305 17.44 25.24 -19.14
C ARG A 305 17.93 25.36 -20.58
N GLN A 306 17.80 24.30 -21.37
CA GLN A 306 18.17 24.31 -22.79
C GLN A 306 17.29 25.30 -23.58
N ALA A 307 15.99 25.33 -23.33
CA ALA A 307 15.07 26.27 -23.98
C ALA A 307 15.43 27.74 -23.67
N ARG A 308 15.72 28.07 -22.41
CA ARG A 308 16.17 29.43 -22.03
C ARG A 308 17.51 29.80 -22.66
N ALA A 309 18.48 28.88 -22.65
CA ALA A 309 19.77 29.13 -23.30
C ALA A 309 19.62 29.35 -24.82
N GLN A 310 18.70 28.65 -25.47
CA GLN A 310 18.40 28.84 -26.89
C GLN A 310 17.70 30.18 -27.15
N GLU A 311 16.78 30.59 -26.27
CA GLU A 311 16.13 31.91 -26.33
C GLU A 311 17.14 33.04 -26.15
N ASP A 312 18.00 32.97 -25.14
CA ASP A 312 19.06 33.95 -24.87
C ASP A 312 20.03 34.05 -26.06
N CYS A 313 20.43 32.91 -26.64
CA CYS A 313 21.28 32.87 -27.83
C CYS A 313 20.59 33.52 -29.05
N GLY A 314 19.30 33.24 -29.25
CA GLY A 314 18.50 33.87 -30.32
C GLY A 314 18.36 35.38 -30.13
N GLN A 315 18.19 35.86 -28.90
CA GLN A 315 18.13 37.29 -28.59
C GLN A 315 19.47 37.99 -28.85
N LEU A 316 20.59 37.37 -28.48
CA LEU A 316 21.93 37.91 -28.75
C LEU A 316 22.24 37.99 -30.24
N LEU A 317 21.84 36.98 -31.02
CA LEU A 317 21.99 37.00 -32.48
C LEU A 317 21.15 38.09 -33.15
N ASN A 318 19.98 38.42 -32.62
CA ASN A 318 19.14 39.50 -33.16
C ASN A 318 19.68 40.91 -32.82
N LEU A 319 20.54 41.03 -31.81
CA LEU A 319 21.18 42.29 -31.42
C LEU A 319 22.48 42.59 -32.19
N ALA A 320 23.10 41.56 -32.78
CA ALA A 320 24.36 41.65 -33.53
C ALA A 320 24.10 41.98 -35.01
#